data_AF-A0A7Y0S357-F1
#
_entry.id   AF-A0A7Y0S357-F1
#
_cell.length_a   1.000
_cell.length_b   1.000
_cell.length_c   1.000
_cell.angle_alpha   90.00
_cell.angle_beta   90.00
_cell.angle_gamma   90.00
#
_symmetry.space_group_name_H-M   'P 1'
#
loop_
_entity.id
_entity.type
_entity.pdbx_description
1 polymer ?
#
loop_
_entity_poly.entity_id
_entity_poly.type
_entity_poly.pdbx_seq_one_letter_code
_entity_poly.pdbx_strand_id
1 'polypeptide(L)' 'ELAQRASDYRAFLLANHGPVITGTDFEDAVDNAEELEETAKLAFILKDSNIRYLTDTEIQDLKGRGK' A
#
# COMPACT_ATOMS: atom_id res chain seq x y z
N GLU A 1 -4.07 16.72 8.90
CA GLU A 1 -4.22 15.26 9.07
C GLU A 1 -3.05 14.47 8.50
N LEU A 2 -2.64 14.69 7.24
CA LEU A 2 -1.48 13.98 6.66
C LEU A 2 -0.22 14.11 7.53
N ALA A 3 0.20 15.33 7.88
CA ALA A 3 1.38 15.56 8.72
C ALA A 3 1.30 14.89 10.11
N GLN A 4 0.10 14.68 10.66
CA GLN A 4 -0.09 14.03 11.96
C GLN A 4 0.09 12.51 11.88
N ARG A 5 -0.16 11.92 10.71
CA ARG A 5 -0.06 10.47 10.45
C ARG A 5 1.23 10.09 9.73
N ALA A 6 2.03 11.07 9.34
CA ALA A 6 3.26 10.90 8.56
C ALA A 6 4.32 10.01 9.24
N SER A 7 4.32 9.94 10.58
CA SER A 7 5.23 9.07 11.33
C SER A 7 4.85 7.59 11.28
N ASP A 8 3.59 7.29 11.01
CA ASP A 8 3.01 5.96 11.24
C ASP A 8 2.78 5.20 9.92
N TYR A 9 2.70 5.92 8.80
CA TYR A 9 2.37 5.36 7.49
C TYR A 9 3.29 5.91 6.39
N ARG A 10 3.56 5.04 5.40
CA ARG A 10 4.39 5.37 4.23
C ARG A 10 3.58 5.74 2.98
N ALA A 11 2.26 5.54 3.00
CA ALA A 11 1.38 5.83 1.87
C ALA A 11 0.06 6.46 2.36
N PHE A 12 -0.39 7.50 1.64
CA PHE A 12 -1.60 8.25 1.93
C PHE A 12 -2.43 8.39 0.66
N LEU A 13 -3.67 7.91 0.67
CA LEU A 13 -4.59 8.10 -0.45
C LEU A 13 -5.44 9.36 -0.21
N LEU A 14 -5.25 10.37 -1.06
CA LEU A 14 -6.04 11.61 -1.02
C LEU A 14 -7.28 11.43 -1.90
N ALA A 15 -8.46 11.45 -1.28
CA ALA A 15 -9.73 11.27 -1.97
C ALA A 15 -9.90 12.26 -3.13
N ASN A 16 -10.27 11.75 -4.31
CA ASN A 16 -10.41 12.51 -5.56
C ASN A 16 -9.12 13.17 -6.07
N HIS A 17 -7.95 12.69 -5.63
CA HIS A 17 -6.66 13.22 -6.07
C HIS A 17 -5.70 12.10 -6.46
N GLY A 18 -5.30 11.27 -5.50
CA GLY A 18 -4.31 10.21 -5.73
C GLY A 18 -3.42 9.96 -4.52
N PRO A 19 -2.45 9.05 -4.66
CA PRO A 19 -1.58 8.68 -3.55
C PRO A 19 -0.43 9.67 -3.35
N VAL A 20 0.01 9.81 -2.09
CA VAL A 20 1.29 10.40 -1.68
C VAL A 20 2.07 9.30 -0.97
N ILE A 21 3.26 8.98 -1.46
CA ILE A 21 4.03 7.81 -1.04
C ILE A 21 5.45 8.23 -0.68
N THR A 22 5.98 7.63 0.38
CA THR A 22 7.31 7.91 0.90
C THR A 22 8.18 6.66 0.90
N GLY A 23 9.49 6.89 0.79
CA GLY A 23 10.51 5.86 0.89
C GLY A 23 11.73 6.36 1.65
N THR A 24 12.64 5.45 2.00
CA THR A 24 13.93 5.79 2.62
C THR A 24 14.87 6.47 1.63
N ASP A 25 14.68 6.20 0.33
CA ASP A 25 15.32 6.86 -0.79
C ASP A 25 14.35 6.94 -1.99
N PHE A 26 14.84 7.42 -3.12
CA PHE A 26 14.03 7.60 -4.32
C PHE A 26 13.56 6.28 -4.94
N GLU A 27 14.44 5.27 -5.02
CA GLU A 27 14.10 3.98 -5.63
C GLU A 27 13.04 3.27 -4.78
N ASP A 28 13.22 3.23 -3.46
CA ASP A 28 12.25 2.67 -2.54
C ASP A 28 10.91 3.43 -2.57
N ALA A 29 10.91 4.77 -2.72
CA ALA A 29 9.66 5.52 -2.88
C ALA A 29 8.91 5.15 -4.18
N VAL A 30 9.64 4.88 -5.27
CA VAL A 30 9.08 4.44 -6.56
C VAL A 30 8.58 3.00 -6.46
N ASP A 31 9.37 2.07 -5.92
CA ASP A 31 8.98 0.68 -5.68
C ASP A 31 7.65 0.63 -4.89
N ASN A 32 7.58 1.37 -3.78
CA ASN A 32 6.36 1.45 -2.95
C ASN A 32 5.16 2.03 -3.71
N ALA A 33 5.40 2.93 -4.68
CA ALA A 33 4.36 3.52 -5.49
C ALA A 33 3.80 2.54 -6.53
N GLU A 34 4.68 1.78 -7.18
CA GLU A 34 4.29 0.74 -8.12
C GLU A 34 3.49 -0.37 -7.43
N GLU A 35 3.95 -0.84 -6.27
CA GLU A 35 3.26 -1.89 -5.49
C GLU A 35 1.86 -1.46 -5.04
N LEU A 36 1.69 -0.20 -4.60
CA LEU A 36 0.38 0.30 -4.20
C LEU A 36 -0.58 0.41 -5.39
N GLU A 37 -0.09 0.87 -6.55
CA GLU A 37 -0.89 1.00 -7.76
C GLU A 37 -1.29 -0.37 -8.33
N GLU A 38 -0.37 -1.34 -8.40
CA GLU A 38 -0.71 -2.70 -8.84
C GLU A 38 -1.69 -3.37 -7.86
N THR A 39 -1.57 -3.11 -6.56
CA THR A 39 -2.56 -3.56 -5.56
C THR A 39 -3.94 -2.93 -5.80
N ALA A 40 -4.00 -1.62 -6.08
CA ALA A 40 -5.25 -0.92 -6.38
C ALA A 40 -5.90 -1.48 -7.66
N LYS A 41 -5.10 -1.67 -8.71
CA LYS A 41 -5.53 -2.28 -9.97
C LYS A 41 -6.06 -3.71 -9.77
N LEU A 42 -5.40 -4.54 -8.97
CA LEU A 42 -5.90 -5.87 -8.59
C LEU A 42 -7.28 -5.77 -7.90
N ALA A 43 -7.47 -4.80 -7.00
CA ALA A 43 -8.77 -4.59 -6.35
C ALA A 43 -9.88 -4.25 -7.35
N PHE A 44 -9.58 -3.49 -8.42
CA PHE A 44 -10.52 -3.22 -9.50
C PHE A 44 -10.78 -4.43 -10.39
N ILE A 45 -9.74 -5.17 -10.78
CA ILE A 45 -9.86 -6.39 -11.61
C ILE A 45 -10.71 -7.44 -10.90
N LEU A 46 -10.54 -7.58 -9.58
CA LEU A 46 -11.18 -8.61 -8.76
C LEU A 46 -12.50 -8.18 -8.12
N LYS A 47 -12.98 -6.95 -8.39
CA LYS A 47 -14.12 -6.32 -7.68
C LYS A 47 -15.37 -7.21 -7.55
N ASP A 48 -15.67 -8.01 -8.58
CA ASP A 48 -16.85 -8.89 -8.63
C ASP A 48 -16.49 -10.38 -8.50
N SER A 49 -15.26 -10.70 -8.07
CA SER A 49 -14.76 -12.05 -7.87
C SER A 49 -14.83 -12.48 -6.40
N ASN A 50 -14.82 -13.79 -6.14
CA ASN A 50 -14.66 -14.32 -4.79
C ASN A 50 -13.19 -14.24 -4.36
N ILE A 51 -12.79 -13.14 -3.73
CA ILE A 51 -11.39 -12.89 -3.33
C ILE A 51 -11.06 -13.65 -2.05
N ARG A 52 -10.01 -14.47 -2.08
CA ARG A 52 -9.39 -15.01 -0.87
C ARG A 52 -8.39 -13.99 -0.31
N TYR A 53 -8.83 -13.20 0.65
CA TYR A 53 -7.95 -12.29 1.38
C TYR A 53 -6.94 -13.05 2.24
N LEU A 54 -5.82 -12.37 2.54
CA LEU A 54 -4.89 -12.84 3.55
C LEU A 54 -5.55 -12.77 4.93
N THR A 55 -5.31 -13.80 5.73
CA THR A 55 -5.66 -13.84 7.15
C THR A 55 -4.71 -12.97 7.97
N ASP A 56 -5.12 -12.57 9.17
CA ASP A 56 -4.27 -11.79 10.08
C ASP A 56 -2.94 -12.49 10.38
N THR A 57 -2.95 -13.83 10.48
CA THR A 57 -1.74 -14.64 10.68
C THR A 57 -0.79 -14.55 9.49
N GLU A 58 -1.31 -14.65 8.25
CA GLU A 58 -0.51 -14.49 7.03
C GLU A 58 0.03 -13.06 6.91
N ILE A 59 -0.77 -12.04 7.24
CA ILE A 59 -0.31 -10.63 7.25
C ILE A 59 0.80 -10.44 8.28
N GLN A 60 0.66 -11.02 9.47
CA GLN A 60 1.66 -10.91 10.53
C GLN A 60 2.98 -11.61 10.16
N ASP A 61 2.93 -12.75 9.46
CA ASP A 61 4.11 -13.44 8.94
C ASP A 61 4.85 -12.61 7.88
N LEU A 62 4.14 -11.80 7.10
CA LEU A 62 4.73 -10.89 6.11
C LEU A 62 5.36 -9.63 6.73
N LYS A 63 4.95 -9.23 7.95
CA LYS A 63 5.55 -8.06 8.62
C LYS A 63 7.02 -8.36 8.92
N GLY A 64 7.91 -7.56 8.32
CA GLY A 64 9.36 -7.70 8.45
C GLY A 64 10.02 -8.60 7.39
N ARG A 65 9.26 -9.08 6.39
CA ARG A 65 9.79 -9.82 5.23
C ARG A 65 10.06 -8.95 3.99
N GLY A 66 9.65 -7.69 4.01
CA GLY A 66 9.99 -6.71 2.98
C GLY A 66 11.45 -6.28 3.05
N LYS A 67 11.89 -5.43 2.11
CA LYS A 67 13.10 -4.62 2.32
C LYS A 67 13.00 -3.85 3.64
#